data_AF-A0A521KZ80-F1
#
_entry.id   AF-A0A521KZ80-F1
#
_cell.length_a   1.000
_cell.length_b   1.000
_cell.length_c   1.000
_cell.angle_alpha   90.00
_cell.angle_beta   90.00
_cell.angle_gamma   90.00
#
_symmetry.space_group_name_H-M   'P 1'
#
loop_
_entity.id
_entity.type
_entity.pdbx_description
1 polymer ?
#
loop_
_entity_poly.entity_id
_entity_poly.type
_entity_poly.pdbx_seq_one_letter_code
_entity_poly.pdbx_strand_id
1 'polypeptide(L)'
;MAREGRARARRRRARGLARPARRVRDARRRSAAAMSGRGTLHRFAIELEHAPTSARATLEHALMSHPSETDERFVLRALAACIEHAPGLAFGPPLCRDDEPALGRRDDHGRWALWIEFGEPQPDRLRRALSGADRMVVVTSAPSKPWLAKMREFRWPKKSRVEIIEVEQSLVRSLGAALDRQNRWRVRVDADSIECNGVTGALRRTALT
;
A
#
# COMPACT_ATOMS: atom_id res chain seq x y z
N MET A 1 0.30 36.59 83.99
CA MET A 1 -0.35 35.27 83.79
C MET A 1 -1.55 35.45 82.87
N ALA A 2 -1.51 34.90 81.65
CA ALA A 2 -2.66 34.42 80.85
C ALA A 2 -2.32 34.32 79.34
N ARG A 3 -2.66 33.16 78.77
CA ARG A 3 -3.14 32.87 77.39
C ARG A 3 -2.13 32.84 76.24
N GLU A 4 -1.98 31.66 75.61
CA GLU A 4 -2.61 31.21 74.33
C GLU A 4 -2.02 31.93 73.11
N GLY A 5 -1.63 31.30 71.99
CA GLY A 5 -1.68 29.92 71.58
C GLY A 5 -1.18 29.77 70.13
N ARG A 6 -1.10 28.51 69.68
CA ARG A 6 -1.20 28.00 68.30
C ARG A 6 -0.31 28.63 67.21
N ALA A 7 0.56 27.81 66.62
CA ALA A 7 0.49 27.51 65.18
C ALA A 7 1.28 26.25 64.83
N ARG A 8 0.57 25.26 64.27
CA ARG A 8 1.13 24.09 63.60
C ARG A 8 1.69 24.50 62.24
N ALA A 9 2.87 23.99 61.88
CA ALA A 9 3.24 23.83 60.48
C ALA A 9 4.04 22.53 60.29
N ARG A 10 3.34 21.50 59.82
CA ARG A 10 3.92 20.26 59.30
C ARG A 10 4.54 20.58 57.93
N ARG A 11 5.84 20.34 57.75
CA ARG A 11 6.43 20.15 56.41
C ARG A 11 7.11 18.80 56.33
N ARG A 12 6.47 17.91 55.57
CA ARG A 12 6.92 16.56 55.24
C ARG A 12 8.06 16.62 54.23
N ARG A 13 9.02 15.70 54.43
CA ARG A 13 10.20 15.44 53.61
C ARG A 13 9.82 15.09 52.17
N ALA A 14 10.42 15.76 51.19
CA ALA A 14 10.40 15.34 49.79
C ALA A 14 11.67 14.53 49.45
N ARG A 15 11.54 13.21 49.61
CA ARG A 15 12.27 12.13 48.92
C ARG A 15 12.31 12.29 47.39
N GLY A 16 13.17 13.13 46.82
CA GLY A 16 13.43 13.14 45.37
C GLY A 16 14.10 11.84 44.93
N LEU A 17 13.31 10.90 44.40
CA LEU A 17 13.82 9.71 43.72
C LEU A 17 14.02 10.05 42.23
N ALA A 18 15.28 10.20 41.84
CA ALA A 18 15.68 10.28 40.44
C ALA A 18 15.32 8.97 39.71
N ARG A 19 14.56 9.07 38.62
CA ARG A 19 14.21 7.95 37.73
C ARG A 19 15.44 7.59 36.88
N PRO A 20 15.90 6.33 36.82
CA PRO A 20 16.96 5.97 35.90
C PRO A 20 16.42 5.93 34.46
N ALA A 21 17.05 6.70 33.57
CA ALA A 21 16.82 6.68 32.13
C ALA A 21 17.17 5.30 31.56
N ARG A 22 16.16 4.45 31.32
CA ARG A 22 16.33 3.19 30.59
C ARG A 22 16.31 3.44 29.08
N ARG A 23 17.53 3.62 28.56
CA ARG A 23 18.08 3.12 27.29
C ARG A 23 17.13 3.07 26.07
N VAL A 24 17.23 4.12 25.26
CA VAL A 24 16.88 4.17 23.83
C VAL A 24 17.84 3.28 23.01
N ARG A 25 17.77 1.96 23.17
CA ARG A 25 18.64 1.00 22.44
C ARG A 25 17.93 -0.23 21.86
N ASP A 26 16.60 -0.23 21.74
CA ASP A 26 15.84 -1.37 21.21
C ASP A 26 15.22 -1.17 19.81
N ALA A 27 15.35 0.00 19.19
CA ALA A 27 14.72 0.27 17.89
C ALA A 27 15.47 -0.36 16.68
N ARG A 28 16.72 -0.81 16.84
CA ARG A 28 17.55 -1.34 15.73
C ARG A 28 17.70 -2.87 15.71
N ARG A 29 17.18 -3.58 16.70
CA ARG A 29 17.24 -5.06 16.79
C ARG A 29 16.01 -5.79 16.25
N ARG A 30 15.02 -5.07 15.69
CA ARG A 30 13.87 -5.68 14.98
C ARG A 30 14.13 -5.92 13.48
N SER A 31 15.29 -5.53 12.96
CA SER A 31 15.57 -5.53 11.52
C SER A 31 16.19 -6.81 10.95
N ALA A 32 16.50 -7.83 11.76
CA ALA A 32 17.13 -9.06 11.29
C ALA A 32 16.38 -10.36 11.64
N ALA A 33 15.32 -10.29 12.46
CA ALA A 33 14.55 -11.47 12.90
C ALA A 33 13.18 -11.61 12.19
N ALA A 34 12.87 -10.76 11.22
CA ALA A 34 11.57 -10.72 10.55
C ALA A 34 11.43 -11.63 9.31
N MET A 35 12.44 -12.46 9.00
CA MET A 35 12.43 -13.34 7.81
C MET A 35 11.89 -14.76 8.06
N SER A 36 10.93 -14.92 8.98
CA SER A 36 10.28 -16.22 9.23
C SER A 36 8.86 -16.08 9.82
N GLY A 37 8.10 -15.05 9.45
CA GLY A 37 6.66 -14.99 9.77
C GLY A 37 5.85 -15.81 8.75
N ARG A 38 4.82 -16.53 9.20
CA ARG A 38 3.80 -17.05 8.27
C ARG A 38 3.00 -15.87 7.73
N GLY A 39 2.82 -15.80 6.42
CA GLY A 39 1.95 -14.79 5.81
C GLY A 39 0.51 -14.89 6.31
N THR A 40 -0.24 -13.79 6.24
CA THR A 40 -1.64 -13.75 6.69
C THR A 40 -2.56 -13.81 5.47
N LEU A 41 -3.55 -14.69 5.52
CA LEU A 41 -4.60 -14.75 4.49
C LEU A 41 -5.69 -13.72 4.82
N HIS A 42 -5.95 -12.82 3.86
CA HIS A 42 -7.06 -11.88 3.84
C HIS A 42 -8.00 -12.25 2.70
N ARG A 43 -9.30 -12.24 2.97
CA ARG A 43 -10.36 -12.41 1.98
C ARG A 43 -11.03 -11.07 1.72
N PHE A 44 -11.35 -10.82 0.47
CA PHE A 44 -12.04 -9.63 0.00
C PHE A 44 -13.29 -10.05 -0.75
N ALA A 45 -14.44 -9.52 -0.33
CA ALA A 45 -15.67 -9.50 -1.10
C ALA A 45 -15.92 -8.04 -1.50
N ILE A 46 -15.87 -7.77 -2.80
CA ILE A 46 -15.88 -6.40 -3.33
C ILE A 46 -17.09 -6.24 -4.25
N GLU A 47 -17.94 -5.28 -3.95
CA GLU A 47 -18.94 -4.75 -4.90
C GLU A 47 -18.29 -3.59 -5.65
N LEU A 48 -18.09 -3.74 -6.95
CA LEU A 48 -17.39 -2.78 -7.80
C LEU A 48 -18.36 -2.07 -8.75
N GLU A 49 -18.33 -0.74 -8.73
CA GLU A 49 -18.83 0.14 -9.79
C GLU A 49 -17.62 0.77 -10.49
N HIS A 50 -17.41 0.44 -11.77
CA HIS A 50 -16.25 0.89 -12.53
C HIS A 50 -16.70 1.77 -13.70
N ALA A 51 -16.78 3.09 -13.45
CA ALA A 51 -17.29 4.07 -14.41
C ALA A 51 -16.50 4.08 -15.74
N PRO A 52 -15.15 3.95 -15.79
CA PRO A 52 -14.41 3.99 -17.05
C PRO A 52 -14.82 2.92 -18.06
N THR A 53 -15.36 1.78 -17.60
CA THR A 53 -15.86 0.69 -18.47
C THR A 53 -17.37 0.49 -18.34
N SER A 54 -18.05 1.32 -17.55
CA SER A 54 -19.45 1.13 -17.14
C SER A 54 -19.76 -0.25 -16.54
N ALA A 55 -18.74 -0.93 -16.00
CA ALA A 55 -18.89 -2.27 -15.45
C ALA A 55 -19.43 -2.22 -14.03
N ARG A 56 -20.28 -3.20 -13.69
CA ARG A 56 -20.64 -3.54 -12.31
C ARG A 56 -20.28 -5.00 -12.07
N ALA A 57 -19.52 -5.27 -11.02
CA ALA A 57 -19.01 -6.61 -10.75
C ALA A 57 -18.97 -6.92 -9.26
N THR A 58 -19.05 -8.19 -8.93
CA THR A 58 -18.68 -8.71 -7.61
C THR A 58 -17.36 -9.44 -7.75
N LEU A 59 -16.35 -9.00 -6.99
CA LEU A 59 -15.02 -9.62 -6.98
C LEU A 59 -14.80 -10.34 -5.67
N GLU A 60 -14.29 -11.56 -5.76
CA GLU A 60 -13.83 -12.33 -4.61
C GLU A 60 -12.34 -12.62 -4.74
N HIS A 61 -11.56 -12.17 -3.76
CA HIS A 61 -10.11 -12.37 -3.73
C HIS A 61 -9.66 -12.94 -2.41
N ALA A 62 -8.76 -13.93 -2.47
CA ALA A 62 -8.07 -14.48 -1.31
C ALA A 62 -6.57 -14.17 -1.48
N LEU A 63 -6.09 -13.17 -0.75
CA LEU A 63 -4.74 -12.63 -0.88
C LEU A 63 -3.92 -12.95 0.36
N MET A 64 -2.68 -13.40 0.14
CA MET A 64 -1.73 -13.63 1.22
C MET A 64 -0.81 -12.41 1.35
N SER A 65 -0.74 -11.84 2.55
CA SER A 65 0.23 -10.79 2.89
C SER A 65 1.55 -11.42 3.32
N HIS A 66 2.65 -10.72 3.01
CA HIS A 66 3.96 -11.10 3.52
C HIS A 66 4.26 -10.33 4.82
N PRO A 67 4.98 -10.89 5.82
CA PRO A 67 5.31 -10.17 7.06
C PRO A 67 6.09 -8.86 6.88
N SER A 68 6.76 -8.68 5.73
CA SER A 68 7.47 -7.44 5.39
C SER A 68 6.62 -6.46 4.58
N GLU A 69 5.39 -6.83 4.22
CA GLU A 69 4.44 -5.98 3.51
C GLU A 69 3.68 -5.13 4.52
N THR A 70 3.57 -3.84 4.25
CA THR A 70 2.74 -2.95 5.06
C THR A 70 1.27 -3.10 4.68
N ASP A 71 0.36 -2.87 5.62
CA ASP A 71 -1.08 -2.93 5.36
C ASP A 71 -1.48 -1.96 4.23
N GLU A 72 -0.86 -0.78 4.19
CA GLU A 72 -1.03 0.21 3.12
C GLU A 72 -0.67 -0.36 1.74
N ARG A 73 0.46 -1.06 1.62
CA ARG A 73 0.88 -1.69 0.35
C ARG A 73 -0.04 -2.84 -0.02
N PHE A 74 -0.49 -3.61 0.97
CA PHE A 74 -1.42 -4.73 0.76
C PHE A 74 -2.79 -4.25 0.26
N VAL A 75 -3.33 -3.19 0.87
CA VAL A 75 -4.57 -2.53 0.42
C VAL A 75 -4.39 -1.96 -0.98
N LEU A 76 -3.26 -1.34 -1.28
CA LEU A 76 -2.98 -0.80 -2.61
C LEU A 76 -3.03 -1.89 -3.70
N ARG A 77 -2.61 -3.12 -3.39
CA ARG A 77 -2.76 -4.28 -4.29
C ARG A 77 -4.23 -4.60 -4.57
N ALA A 78 -5.04 -4.67 -3.53
CA ALA A 78 -6.48 -4.92 -3.67
C ALA A 78 -7.19 -3.80 -4.45
N LEU A 79 -6.86 -2.54 -4.19
CA LEU A 79 -7.40 -1.40 -4.93
C LEU A 79 -6.99 -1.42 -6.41
N ALA A 80 -5.76 -1.83 -6.73
CA ALA A 80 -5.31 -1.90 -8.13
C ALA A 80 -6.12 -2.90 -8.97
N ALA A 81 -6.60 -4.00 -8.38
CA ALA A 81 -7.51 -4.93 -9.07
C ALA A 81 -8.87 -4.30 -9.38
N CYS A 82 -9.30 -3.31 -8.60
CA CYS A 82 -10.51 -2.53 -8.88
C CYS A 82 -10.24 -1.45 -9.94
N ILE A 83 -9.11 -0.73 -9.84
CA ILE A 83 -8.74 0.40 -10.73
C ILE A 83 -8.46 -0.07 -12.16
N GLU A 84 -7.83 -1.23 -12.31
CA GLU A 84 -7.48 -1.82 -13.60
C GLU A 84 -8.39 -3.01 -13.94
N HIS A 85 -9.61 -3.02 -13.40
CA HIS A 85 -10.54 -4.12 -13.51
C HIS A 85 -10.69 -4.59 -14.97
N ALA A 86 -10.36 -5.86 -15.20
CA ALA A 86 -10.49 -6.51 -16.49
C ALA A 86 -10.64 -8.03 -16.31
N PRO A 87 -11.33 -8.72 -17.24
CA PRO A 87 -11.35 -10.18 -17.28
C PRO A 87 -9.92 -10.75 -17.36
N GLY A 88 -9.63 -11.82 -16.62
CA GLY A 88 -8.32 -12.48 -16.63
C GLY A 88 -7.23 -11.79 -15.83
N LEU A 89 -7.55 -10.71 -15.09
CA LEU A 89 -6.63 -10.08 -14.15
C LEU A 89 -6.41 -10.98 -12.93
N ALA A 90 -5.15 -11.29 -12.61
CA ALA A 90 -4.78 -12.21 -11.54
C ALA A 90 -3.59 -11.70 -10.72
N PHE A 91 -3.64 -11.92 -9.40
CA PHE A 91 -2.55 -11.61 -8.50
C PHE A 91 -1.40 -12.60 -8.67
N GLY A 92 -0.18 -12.07 -8.69
CA GLY A 92 1.03 -12.87 -8.58
C GLY A 92 1.33 -13.28 -7.14
N PRO A 93 2.52 -13.86 -6.92
CA PRO A 93 2.95 -14.28 -5.59
C PRO A 93 3.03 -13.11 -4.60
N PRO A 94 2.92 -13.36 -3.28
CA PRO A 94 3.04 -12.33 -2.24
C PRO A 94 4.38 -11.59 -2.24
N LEU A 95 5.43 -12.22 -2.78
CA LEU A 95 6.75 -11.63 -2.95
C LEU A 95 7.00 -11.37 -4.42
N CYS A 96 7.56 -10.20 -4.73
CA CYS A 96 8.02 -9.88 -6.07
C CYS A 96 8.95 -10.97 -6.60
N ARG A 97 8.67 -11.40 -7.83
CA ARG A 97 9.60 -12.16 -8.66
C ARG A 97 9.97 -11.33 -9.88
N ASP A 98 11.03 -11.73 -10.57
CA ASP A 98 11.52 -11.00 -11.73
C ASP A 98 10.74 -11.34 -13.01
N ASP A 99 10.10 -12.51 -13.04
CA ASP A 99 9.39 -13.10 -14.19
C ASP A 99 7.86 -13.12 -14.06
N GLU A 100 7.33 -12.72 -12.90
CA GLU A 100 5.90 -12.66 -12.63
C GLU A 100 5.49 -11.27 -12.09
N PRO A 101 4.40 -10.66 -12.61
CA PRO A 101 3.89 -9.41 -12.07
C PRO A 101 3.30 -9.60 -10.68
N ALA A 102 3.24 -8.52 -9.90
CA ALA A 102 2.49 -8.54 -8.65
C ALA A 102 0.97 -8.63 -8.88
N LEU A 103 0.49 -8.06 -10.00
CA LEU A 103 -0.86 -8.21 -10.53
C LEU A 103 -0.77 -8.08 -12.05
N GLY A 104 -1.42 -8.94 -12.81
CA GLY A 104 -1.30 -8.88 -14.26
C GLY A 104 -2.37 -9.67 -15.00
N ARG A 105 -2.42 -9.48 -16.31
CA ARG A 105 -3.36 -10.18 -17.20
C ARG A 105 -2.61 -10.67 -18.42
N ARG A 106 -2.89 -11.91 -18.83
CA ARG A 106 -2.43 -12.45 -20.10
C ARG A 106 -3.48 -12.27 -21.21
N ASP A 107 -3.03 -12.13 -22.45
CA ASP A 107 -3.88 -12.23 -23.64
C ASP A 107 -4.21 -13.70 -23.95
N ASP A 108 -5.05 -13.92 -24.97
CA ASP A 108 -5.44 -15.27 -25.41
C ASP A 108 -4.27 -16.10 -25.97
N HIS A 109 -3.13 -15.47 -26.24
CA HIS A 109 -1.89 -16.11 -26.69
C HIS A 109 -0.92 -16.36 -25.53
N GLY A 110 -1.31 -16.06 -24.29
CA GLY A 110 -0.51 -16.29 -23.10
C GLY A 110 0.57 -15.23 -22.82
N ARG A 111 0.60 -14.12 -23.56
CA ARG A 111 1.54 -13.00 -23.34
C ARG A 111 0.97 -12.01 -22.34
N TRP A 112 1.80 -11.27 -21.60
CA TRP A 112 1.28 -10.31 -20.63
C TRP A 112 0.69 -9.07 -21.31
N ALA A 113 -0.63 -8.98 -21.40
CA ALA A 113 -1.31 -7.78 -21.87
C ALA A 113 -1.19 -6.61 -20.88
N LEU A 114 -1.08 -6.91 -19.59
CA LEU A 114 -0.95 -5.93 -18.51
C LEU A 114 -0.04 -6.47 -17.40
N TRP A 115 0.93 -5.66 -17.02
CA TRP A 115 1.83 -5.90 -15.90
C TRP A 115 1.72 -4.77 -14.88
N ILE A 116 1.43 -5.09 -13.63
CA ILE A 116 1.29 -4.12 -12.54
C ILE A 116 2.31 -4.39 -11.44
N GLU A 117 3.04 -3.34 -11.07
CA GLU A 117 3.96 -3.30 -9.93
C GLU A 117 3.52 -2.26 -8.89
N PHE A 118 4.02 -2.38 -7.66
CA PHE A 118 3.59 -1.54 -6.53
C PHE A 118 4.75 -0.81 -5.87
N GLY A 119 4.50 0.44 -5.47
CA GLY A 119 5.45 1.27 -4.74
C GLY A 119 6.46 1.96 -5.66
N GLU A 120 7.75 1.84 -5.34
CA GLU A 120 8.85 2.52 -6.04
C GLU A 120 9.84 1.51 -6.67
N PRO A 121 9.41 0.69 -7.65
CA PRO A 121 10.30 -0.24 -8.36
C PRO A 121 11.39 0.51 -9.13
N GLN A 122 12.55 -0.11 -9.28
CA GLN A 122 13.63 0.46 -10.10
C GLN A 122 13.27 0.37 -11.60
N PRO A 123 13.51 1.41 -12.41
CA PRO A 123 13.18 1.40 -13.83
C PRO A 123 13.79 0.23 -14.61
N ASP A 124 15.02 -0.19 -14.27
CA ASP A 124 15.66 -1.35 -14.91
C ASP A 124 14.91 -2.66 -14.69
N ARG A 125 14.24 -2.82 -13.54
CA ARG A 125 13.37 -3.99 -13.29
C ARG A 125 12.14 -3.94 -14.20
N LEU A 126 11.52 -2.75 -14.33
CA LEU A 126 10.36 -2.55 -15.19
C LEU A 126 10.71 -2.75 -16.67
N ARG A 127 11.88 -2.29 -17.11
CA ARG A 127 12.40 -2.51 -18.46
C ARG A 127 12.54 -3.99 -18.81
N ARG A 128 13.00 -4.83 -17.85
CA ARG A 128 13.07 -6.28 -18.04
C ARG A 128 11.68 -6.89 -18.20
N ALA A 129 10.74 -6.52 -17.33
CA ALA A 129 9.35 -6.99 -17.40
C ALA A 129 8.64 -6.57 -18.70
N LEU A 130 8.90 -5.36 -19.20
CA LEU A 130 8.36 -4.84 -20.47
C LEU A 130 8.72 -5.67 -21.70
N SER A 131 9.78 -6.49 -21.65
CA SER A 131 10.11 -7.39 -22.77
C SER A 131 9.04 -8.45 -23.02
N GLY A 132 8.23 -8.77 -22.02
CA GLY A 132 7.15 -9.75 -22.10
C GLY A 132 5.75 -9.15 -21.95
N ALA A 133 5.61 -7.81 -21.88
CA ALA A 133 4.35 -7.14 -21.58
C ALA A 133 3.99 -5.96 -22.49
N ASP A 134 2.72 -5.86 -22.88
CA ASP A 134 2.22 -4.78 -23.75
C ASP A 134 2.03 -3.45 -23.02
N ARG A 135 1.62 -3.51 -21.74
CA ARG A 135 1.40 -2.35 -20.87
C ARG A 135 1.95 -2.61 -19.47
N MET A 136 2.72 -1.64 -18.98
CA MET A 136 3.27 -1.60 -17.63
C MET A 136 2.60 -0.49 -16.84
N VAL A 137 2.11 -0.82 -15.64
CA VAL A 137 1.52 0.12 -14.70
C VAL A 137 2.25 0.01 -13.37
N VAL A 138 2.60 1.15 -12.77
CA VAL A 138 3.09 1.20 -11.40
C VAL A 138 2.06 1.90 -10.53
N VAL A 139 1.55 1.22 -9.51
CA VAL A 139 0.58 1.77 -8.57
C VAL A 139 1.29 2.19 -7.27
N THR A 140 1.10 3.43 -6.85
CA THR A 140 1.72 4.04 -5.67
C THR A 140 0.75 4.98 -4.96
N SER A 141 1.02 5.33 -3.70
CA SER A 141 0.19 6.29 -2.95
C SER A 141 0.92 7.50 -2.37
N ALA A 142 2.25 7.47 -2.39
CA ALA A 142 3.09 8.59 -1.96
C ALA A 142 4.49 8.48 -2.59
N PRO A 143 4.60 8.60 -3.93
CA PRO A 143 5.87 8.43 -4.59
C PRO A 143 6.85 9.55 -4.21
N SER A 144 8.09 9.16 -3.92
CA SER A 144 9.18 10.09 -3.64
C SER A 144 9.51 10.93 -4.88
N LYS A 145 9.80 12.22 -4.68
CA LYS A 145 10.21 13.12 -5.78
C LYS A 145 11.41 12.57 -6.56
N PRO A 146 12.46 12.03 -5.92
CA PRO A 146 13.59 11.44 -6.65
C PRO A 146 13.18 10.25 -7.52
N TRP A 147 12.27 9.39 -7.03
CA TRP A 147 11.79 8.26 -7.82
C TRP A 147 10.97 8.71 -9.03
N LEU A 148 10.07 9.70 -8.86
CA LEU A 148 9.30 10.26 -9.98
C LEU A 148 10.21 10.89 -11.05
N ALA A 149 11.22 11.66 -10.64
CA ALA A 149 12.20 12.23 -11.57
C ALA A 149 12.91 11.11 -12.34
N LYS A 150 13.40 10.09 -11.63
CA LYS A 150 14.05 8.93 -12.23
C LYS A 150 13.16 8.21 -13.25
N MET A 151 11.88 8.01 -12.94
CA MET A 151 10.92 7.34 -13.84
C MET A 151 10.65 8.15 -15.11
N ARG A 152 10.60 9.48 -15.01
CA ARG A 152 10.37 10.40 -16.14
C ARG A 152 11.60 10.54 -17.05
N GLU A 153 12.78 10.53 -16.47
CA GLU A 153 14.05 10.66 -17.20
C GLU A 153 14.50 9.32 -17.81
N PHE A 154 13.98 8.20 -17.33
CA PHE A 154 14.37 6.88 -17.80
C PHE A 154 13.99 6.68 -19.27
N ARG A 155 14.94 6.17 -20.05
CA ARG A 155 14.74 5.91 -21.48
C ARG A 155 14.04 4.57 -21.69
N TRP A 156 12.72 4.63 -21.78
CA TRP A 156 11.88 3.45 -22.02
C TRP A 156 12.09 2.84 -23.42
N PRO A 157 11.88 1.52 -23.58
CA PRO A 157 11.88 0.89 -24.90
C PRO A 157 10.89 1.54 -25.87
N LYS A 158 11.21 1.55 -27.17
CA LYS A 158 10.27 2.07 -28.18
C LYS A 158 8.96 1.27 -28.15
N LYS A 159 7.82 1.96 -28.27
CA LYS A 159 6.46 1.40 -28.25
C LYS A 159 6.01 0.78 -26.92
N SER A 160 6.81 0.82 -25.85
CA SER A 160 6.32 0.44 -24.52
C SER A 160 5.23 1.41 -24.08
N ARG A 161 4.24 0.92 -23.33
CA ARG A 161 3.23 1.76 -22.67
C ARG A 161 3.46 1.68 -21.17
N VAL A 162 3.99 2.75 -20.58
CA VAL A 162 4.33 2.80 -19.16
C VAL A 162 3.54 3.92 -18.49
N GLU A 163 2.84 3.57 -17.41
CA GLU A 163 1.98 4.49 -16.67
C GLU A 163 2.24 4.39 -15.16
N ILE A 164 2.15 5.52 -14.47
CA ILE A 164 2.10 5.57 -13.01
C ILE A 164 0.67 5.92 -12.60
N ILE A 165 0.09 5.13 -11.72
CA ILE A 165 -1.17 5.40 -11.04
C ILE A 165 -0.86 5.79 -9.60
N GLU A 166 -1.23 7.01 -9.24
CA GLU A 166 -1.15 7.52 -7.88
C GLU A 166 -2.54 7.48 -7.24
N VAL A 167 -2.69 6.73 -6.15
CA VAL A 167 -3.89 6.70 -5.30
C VAL A 167 -3.66 7.59 -4.09
N GLU A 168 -4.61 8.44 -3.72
CA GLU A 168 -4.43 9.34 -2.59
C GLU A 168 -4.02 8.60 -1.30
N GLN A 169 -2.95 9.09 -0.66
CA GLN A 169 -2.38 8.46 0.52
C GLN A 169 -3.36 8.34 1.69
N SER A 170 -4.24 9.32 1.88
CA SER A 170 -5.21 9.36 2.98
C SER A 170 -6.19 8.17 2.91
N LEU A 171 -6.72 7.87 1.72
CA LEU A 171 -7.57 6.72 1.44
C LEU A 171 -6.85 5.42 1.75
N VAL A 172 -5.64 5.26 1.22
CA VAL A 172 -4.84 4.04 1.40
C VAL A 172 -4.51 3.79 2.88
N ARG A 173 -4.19 4.86 3.62
CA ARG A 173 -3.96 4.79 5.08
C ARG A 173 -5.22 4.42 5.84
N SER A 174 -6.35 5.02 5.50
CA SER A 174 -7.63 4.75 6.16
C SER A 174 -8.04 3.28 5.99
N LEU A 175 -7.95 2.76 4.77
CA LEU A 175 -8.24 1.36 4.48
C LEU A 175 -7.22 0.41 5.09
N GLY A 176 -5.93 0.77 5.09
CA GLY A 176 -4.87 -0.01 5.75
C GLY A 176 -5.11 -0.16 7.25
N ALA A 177 -5.52 0.93 7.92
CA ALA A 177 -5.84 0.91 9.35
C ALA A 177 -7.10 0.08 9.69
N ALA A 178 -8.00 -0.10 8.71
CA ALA A 178 -9.23 -0.89 8.83
C ALA A 178 -9.11 -2.31 8.25
N LEU A 179 -7.92 -2.72 7.82
CA LEU A 179 -7.69 -4.02 7.19
C LEU A 179 -7.92 -5.17 8.18
N ASP A 180 -8.74 -6.14 7.80
CA ASP A 180 -9.01 -7.36 8.57
C ASP A 180 -8.76 -8.60 7.70
N ARG A 181 -8.89 -9.80 8.26
CA ARG A 181 -8.85 -11.08 7.55
C ARG A 181 -10.07 -11.29 6.64
N GLN A 182 -11.18 -10.62 6.93
CA GLN A 182 -12.41 -10.65 6.14
C GLN A 182 -12.80 -9.21 5.82
N ASN A 183 -12.69 -8.83 4.56
CA ASN A 183 -12.93 -7.47 4.11
C ASN A 183 -14.14 -7.45 3.19
N ARG A 184 -15.10 -6.59 3.50
CA ARG A 184 -16.22 -6.28 2.60
C ARG A 184 -16.08 -4.84 2.13
N TRP A 185 -15.88 -4.67 0.83
CA TRP A 185 -15.68 -3.36 0.22
C TRP A 185 -16.78 -3.06 -0.78
N ARG A 186 -17.25 -1.81 -0.78
CA ARG A 186 -18.00 -1.21 -1.88
C ARG A 186 -17.09 -0.17 -2.50
N VAL A 187 -16.70 -0.41 -3.75
CA VAL A 187 -15.70 0.40 -4.46
C VAL A 187 -16.36 1.05 -5.67
N ARG A 188 -16.20 2.37 -5.79
CA ARG A 188 -16.51 3.11 -7.00
C ARG A 188 -15.21 3.66 -7.58
N VAL A 189 -14.93 3.34 -8.83
CA VAL A 189 -13.80 3.89 -9.59
C VAL A 189 -14.35 4.83 -10.64
N ASP A 190 -13.92 6.08 -10.57
CA ASP A 190 -14.17 7.12 -11.56
C ASP A 190 -12.88 7.43 -12.34
N ALA A 191 -12.91 8.44 -13.22
CA ALA A 191 -11.76 8.78 -14.05
C ALA A 191 -10.56 9.31 -13.25
N ASP A 192 -10.85 10.12 -12.22
CA ASP A 192 -9.88 10.88 -11.42
C ASP A 192 -10.03 10.69 -9.90
N SER A 193 -10.91 9.78 -9.48
CA SER A 193 -11.15 9.47 -8.08
C SER A 193 -11.55 8.01 -7.88
N ILE A 194 -11.39 7.57 -6.63
CA ILE A 194 -11.81 6.26 -6.17
C ILE A 194 -12.43 6.42 -4.79
N GLU A 195 -13.58 5.78 -4.58
CA GLU A 195 -14.25 5.69 -3.29
C GLU A 195 -14.25 4.24 -2.83
N CYS A 196 -13.95 3.99 -1.57
CA CYS A 196 -14.11 2.69 -0.93
C CYS A 196 -14.75 2.84 0.44
N ASN A 197 -15.90 2.20 0.65
CA ASN A 197 -16.65 2.24 1.90
C ASN A 197 -16.94 3.66 2.42
N GLY A 198 -17.21 4.61 1.51
CA GLY A 198 -17.49 6.01 1.83
C GLY A 198 -16.25 6.88 2.07
N VAL A 199 -15.04 6.33 1.95
CA VAL A 199 -13.79 7.11 1.94
C VAL A 199 -13.40 7.36 0.50
N THR A 200 -13.30 8.62 0.11
CA THR A 200 -12.90 9.03 -1.25
C THR A 200 -11.44 9.44 -1.26
N GLY A 201 -10.75 9.13 -2.34
CA GLY A 201 -9.41 9.62 -2.62
C GLY A 201 -9.23 9.97 -4.10
N ALA A 202 -8.34 10.91 -4.38
CA ALA A 202 -7.93 11.21 -5.75
C ALA A 202 -7.20 10.02 -6.41
N LEU A 203 -7.41 9.86 -7.71
CA LEU A 203 -6.75 8.89 -8.57
C LEU A 203 -6.10 9.63 -9.74
N ARG A 204 -4.77 9.61 -9.82
CA ARG A 204 -4.02 10.29 -10.89
C ARG A 204 -3.26 9.29 -11.75
N ARG A 205 -3.39 9.46 -13.06
CA ARG A 205 -2.72 8.66 -14.08
C ARG A 205 -1.67 9.50 -14.80
N THR A 206 -0.43 9.04 -14.86
CA THR A 206 0.68 9.71 -15.54
C THR A 206 1.33 8.75 -16.54
N ALA A 207 1.16 9.00 -17.83
CA ALA A 207 1.90 8.27 -18.87
C ALA A 207 3.37 8.73 -18.92
N LEU A 208 4.30 7.78 -19.10
CA LEU A 208 5.74 8.04 -19.24
C LEU A 208 6.25 7.87 -20.68
N THR A 209 5.40 7.37 -21.58
CA THR A 209 5.72 6.98 -22.96
C THR A 209 4.53 7.19 -23.87
#